data_AF-A0A3B8YVX4-F1
#
_entry.id   AF-A0A3B8YVX4-F1
#
_cell.length_a   1.000
_cell.length_b   1.000
_cell.length_c   1.000
_cell.angle_alpha   90.00
_cell.angle_beta   90.00
_cell.angle_gamma   90.00
#
_symmetry.space_group_name_H-M   'P 1'
#
loop_
_entity.id
_entity.type
_entity.pdbx_description
1 polymer ?
#
loop_
_entity_poly.entity_id
_entity_poly.type
_entity_poly.pdbx_seq_one_letter_code
_entity_poly.pdbx_strand_id
1 'polypeptide(L)'
;MSKASSGYDLVIRGGLLVDGTGAPGYRGDLAIADGKIAAIGGKIDALGAESIDADGALVAPGWVDVHTHYDGQVAWDDKLDPAFSNGSTTLMMGNCGVGFAPCPRGEEKTLIEVMEGVEDIPGAALAEGVPWGAWESFSEYLDYLQDRPYAVDFGAQLPHSALRLQVMRDRALRHEDATADDIIEMSRLAEQAAR
;
A
#
# COMPACT_ATOMS: atom_id res chain seq x y z
N MET A 1 -12.30 -6.80 34.93
CA MET A 1 -11.28 -6.31 35.88
C MET A 1 -9.94 -6.42 35.19
N SER A 2 -9.32 -5.26 34.92
CA SER A 2 -8.06 -5.12 34.20
C SER A 2 -6.91 -5.79 34.96
N LYS A 3 -6.14 -6.66 34.29
CA LYS A 3 -4.80 -7.00 34.72
C LYS A 3 -3.90 -5.88 34.20
N ALA A 4 -3.41 -5.04 35.11
CA ALA A 4 -2.26 -4.20 34.84
C ALA A 4 -1.06 -5.12 34.56
N SER A 5 -0.76 -5.36 33.29
CA SER A 5 0.57 -5.78 32.86
C SER A 5 1.44 -4.54 32.89
N SER A 6 2.38 -4.46 33.81
CA SER A 6 3.37 -3.37 33.89
C SER A 6 4.50 -3.57 32.87
N GLY A 7 4.16 -4.04 31.67
CA GLY A 7 5.11 -4.44 30.63
C GLY A 7 4.67 -4.00 29.24
N TYR A 8 5.63 -3.99 28.32
CA TYR A 8 5.42 -3.70 26.90
C TYR A 8 4.70 -4.87 26.20
N ASP A 9 4.15 -4.66 25.01
CA ASP A 9 3.58 -5.74 24.20
C ASP A 9 4.71 -6.58 23.60
N LEU A 10 5.71 -5.92 23.01
CA LEU A 10 6.88 -6.53 22.40
C LEU A 10 8.15 -5.79 22.83
N VAL A 11 9.23 -6.52 23.12
CA VAL A 11 10.57 -5.96 23.27
C VAL A 11 11.54 -6.67 22.33
N ILE A 12 12.13 -5.92 21.40
CA ILE A 12 13.22 -6.36 20.53
C ILE A 12 14.54 -6.03 21.22
N ARG A 13 15.42 -7.02 21.41
CA ARG A 13 16.57 -6.93 22.32
C ARG A 13 17.90 -6.99 21.59
N GLY A 14 18.83 -6.12 21.98
CA GLY A 14 20.25 -6.20 21.64
C GLY A 14 20.62 -5.90 20.19
N GLY A 15 19.66 -5.47 19.36
CA GLY A 15 19.88 -5.21 17.94
C GLY A 15 20.72 -3.96 17.66
N LEU A 16 21.18 -3.84 16.41
CA LEU A 16 21.74 -2.58 15.91
C LEU A 16 20.58 -1.69 15.44
N LEU A 17 20.23 -0.69 16.25
CA LEU A 17 19.16 0.26 15.97
C LEU A 17 19.61 1.24 14.87
N VAL A 18 18.88 1.28 13.76
CA VAL A 18 19.06 2.21 12.64
C VAL A 18 17.75 2.94 12.43
N ASP A 19 17.62 4.16 12.96
CA ASP A 19 16.34 4.86 13.08
C ASP A 19 15.84 5.59 11.82
N GLY A 20 16.59 5.49 10.71
CA GLY A 20 16.24 6.12 9.43
C GLY A 20 16.60 7.62 9.33
N THR A 21 17.17 8.23 10.37
CA THR A 21 17.57 9.66 10.34
C THR A 21 18.85 9.92 9.54
N GLY A 22 19.58 8.87 9.17
CA GLY A 22 20.91 8.94 8.57
C GLY A 22 22.05 9.03 9.58
N ALA A 23 21.76 9.09 10.88
CA ALA A 23 22.77 8.97 11.92
C ALA A 23 23.38 7.55 11.97
N PRO A 24 24.62 7.39 12.49
CA PRO A 24 25.18 6.07 12.73
C PRO A 24 24.31 5.25 13.69
N GLY A 25 24.10 3.97 13.36
CA GLY A 25 23.35 3.06 14.21
C GLY A 25 24.06 2.77 15.54
N TYR A 26 23.28 2.38 16.55
CA TYR A 26 23.78 2.06 17.89
C TYR A 26 23.08 0.83 18.47
N ARG A 27 23.75 0.11 19.37
CA ARG A 27 23.17 -1.08 20.01
C ARG A 27 22.16 -0.69 21.09
N GLY A 28 21.04 -1.41 21.13
CA GLY A 28 20.05 -1.25 22.18
C GLY A 28 18.80 -2.08 21.95
N ASP A 29 17.83 -1.85 22.82
CA ASP A 29 16.52 -2.49 22.76
C ASP A 29 15.47 -1.52 22.17
N LEU A 30 14.38 -2.06 21.65
CA LEU A 30 13.20 -1.32 21.22
C LEU A 30 11.96 -1.97 21.84
N ALA A 31 11.08 -1.18 22.43
CA ALA A 31 9.85 -1.67 23.04
C ALA A 31 8.61 -1.04 22.39
N ILE A 32 7.58 -1.87 22.20
CA ILE A 32 6.31 -1.50 21.60
C ILE A 32 5.20 -1.66 22.63
N ALA A 33 4.32 -0.67 22.73
CA ALA A 33 3.07 -0.74 23.48
C ALA A 33 1.94 -0.07 22.69
N ASP A 34 0.77 -0.70 22.66
CA ASP A 34 -0.42 -0.23 21.95
C ASP A 34 -0.13 0.14 20.49
N GLY A 35 0.65 -0.70 19.80
CA GLY A 35 1.04 -0.51 18.40
C GLY A 35 2.03 0.63 18.14
N LYS A 36 2.64 1.21 19.18
CA LYS A 36 3.59 2.34 19.07
C LYS A 36 4.90 2.03 19.74
N ILE A 37 5.99 2.62 19.23
CA ILE A 37 7.29 2.59 19.90
C ILE A 37 7.17 3.36 21.22
N ALA A 38 7.30 2.64 22.33
CA ALA A 38 7.14 3.18 23.69
C ALA A 38 8.49 3.54 24.33
N ALA A 39 9.56 2.82 23.97
CA ALA A 39 10.92 3.11 24.38
C ALA A 39 11.92 2.59 23.35
N ILE A 40 13.08 3.25 23.24
CA ILE A 40 14.14 2.89 22.31
C ILE A 40 15.51 3.25 22.90
N GLY A 41 16.49 2.37 22.66
CA GLY A 41 17.88 2.53 23.07
C GLY A 41 18.20 1.91 24.41
N GLY A 42 19.50 1.85 24.74
CA GLY A 42 20.00 1.25 25.97
C GLY A 42 19.48 -0.18 26.19
N LYS A 43 19.56 -0.65 27.43
CA LYS A 43 18.93 -1.89 27.87
C LYS A 43 17.57 -1.58 28.48
N ILE A 44 16.52 -2.28 28.06
CA ILE A 44 15.18 -2.17 28.61
C ILE A 44 14.96 -3.33 29.59
N ASP A 45 15.01 -3.03 30.89
CA ASP A 45 14.84 -4.04 31.96
C ASP A 45 13.38 -4.52 32.11
N ALA A 46 12.41 -3.75 31.61
CA ALA A 46 11.01 -4.16 31.63
C ALA A 46 10.77 -5.37 30.70
N LEU A 47 9.86 -6.23 31.14
CA LEU A 47 9.41 -7.38 30.35
C LEU A 47 8.41 -6.93 29.29
N GLY A 48 8.48 -7.57 28.12
CA GLY A 48 7.41 -7.54 27.14
C GLY A 48 6.52 -8.77 27.29
N ALA A 49 5.27 -8.72 26.82
CA ALA A 49 4.45 -9.92 26.64
C ALA A 49 5.13 -10.89 25.66
N GLU A 50 5.81 -10.34 24.65
CA GLU A 50 6.72 -11.02 23.75
C GLU A 50 8.14 -10.41 23.81
N SER A 51 9.16 -11.20 23.47
CA SER A 51 10.53 -10.70 23.29
C SER A 51 11.21 -11.38 22.11
N ILE A 52 11.90 -10.58 21.31
CA ILE A 52 12.70 -11.01 20.15
C ILE A 52 14.17 -10.75 20.46
N ASP A 53 15.03 -11.76 20.31
CA ASP A 53 16.48 -11.58 20.34
C ASP A 53 16.95 -11.14 18.94
N ALA A 54 17.48 -9.92 18.86
CA ALA A 54 17.96 -9.31 17.63
C ALA A 54 19.48 -9.14 17.64
N ASP A 55 20.23 -9.88 18.49
CA ASP A 55 21.69 -9.81 18.45
C ASP A 55 22.22 -10.20 17.06
N GLY A 56 23.12 -9.36 16.53
CA GLY A 56 23.65 -9.50 15.17
C GLY A 56 22.70 -9.07 14.05
N ALA A 57 21.46 -8.67 14.36
CA ALA A 57 20.49 -8.17 13.40
C ALA A 57 20.38 -6.63 13.41
N LEU A 58 19.84 -6.09 12.30
CA LEU A 58 19.41 -4.71 12.21
C LEU A 58 17.98 -4.57 12.73
N VAL A 59 17.72 -3.51 13.47
CA VAL A 59 16.37 -3.09 13.84
C VAL A 59 16.17 -1.70 13.24
N ALA A 60 15.33 -1.63 12.21
CA ALA A 60 15.08 -0.42 11.43
C ALA A 60 13.58 -0.19 11.27
N PRO A 61 13.15 1.04 10.91
CA PRO A 61 11.81 1.25 10.39
C PRO A 61 11.53 0.29 9.23
N GLY A 62 10.30 -0.19 9.15
CA GLY A 62 9.84 -0.94 7.98
C GLY A 62 9.94 -0.09 6.71
N TRP A 63 10.14 -0.74 5.57
CA TRP A 63 10.37 -0.01 4.33
C TRP A 63 9.07 0.61 3.82
N VAL A 64 9.16 1.85 3.36
CA VAL A 64 8.10 2.52 2.63
C VAL A 64 8.41 2.39 1.15
N ASP A 65 7.73 1.49 0.47
CA ASP A 65 7.85 1.31 -0.97
C ASP A 65 6.97 2.34 -1.67
N VAL A 66 7.61 3.39 -2.17
CA VAL A 66 6.92 4.55 -2.76
C VAL A 66 6.46 4.32 -4.19
N HIS A 67 6.79 3.18 -4.80
CA HIS A 67 6.51 2.93 -6.20
C HIS A 67 6.16 1.47 -6.48
N THR A 68 4.88 1.15 -6.33
CA THR A 68 4.38 -0.21 -6.51
C THR A 68 3.18 -0.30 -7.44
N HIS A 69 2.89 -1.52 -7.87
CA HIS A 69 1.75 -1.90 -8.70
C HIS A 69 0.92 -3.04 -8.07
N TYR A 70 0.69 -2.96 -6.75
CA TYR A 70 -0.18 -3.89 -6.02
C TYR A 70 -1.68 -3.56 -6.19
N ASP A 71 -2.04 -2.61 -7.05
CA ASP A 71 -3.41 -2.12 -7.32
C ASP A 71 -4.43 -3.24 -7.51
N GLY A 72 -4.02 -4.30 -8.21
CA GLY A 72 -4.85 -5.51 -8.38
C GLY A 72 -4.73 -6.42 -7.17
N GLN A 73 -3.49 -6.79 -6.80
CA GLN A 73 -3.20 -7.82 -5.81
C GLN A 73 -3.81 -7.54 -4.44
N VAL A 74 -3.88 -6.27 -4.03
CA VAL A 74 -4.52 -5.82 -2.79
C VAL A 74 -6.00 -6.22 -2.69
N ALA A 75 -6.66 -6.52 -3.81
CA ALA A 75 -8.05 -6.95 -3.81
C ALA A 75 -8.23 -8.43 -3.41
N TRP A 76 -7.20 -9.27 -3.50
CA TRP A 76 -7.29 -10.71 -3.18
C TRP A 76 -6.26 -11.23 -2.17
N ASP A 77 -5.11 -10.58 -2.03
CA ASP A 77 -4.04 -10.98 -1.12
C ASP A 77 -3.89 -9.96 0.02
N ASP A 78 -4.16 -10.40 1.25
CA ASP A 78 -4.04 -9.59 2.46
C ASP A 78 -2.59 -9.44 2.95
N LYS A 79 -1.66 -10.24 2.42
CA LYS A 79 -0.24 -10.17 2.78
C LYS A 79 0.56 -9.26 1.87
N LEU A 80 0.14 -9.11 0.60
CA LEU A 80 0.88 -8.36 -0.41
C LEU A 80 2.32 -8.87 -0.59
N ASP A 81 2.46 -10.19 -0.75
CA ASP A 81 3.76 -10.84 -0.96
C ASP A 81 4.22 -10.62 -2.43
N PRO A 82 5.50 -10.31 -2.73
CA PRO A 82 6.68 -10.39 -1.87
C PRO A 82 7.02 -9.13 -1.05
N ALA A 83 6.26 -8.03 -1.14
CA ALA A 83 6.61 -6.79 -0.45
C ALA A 83 6.70 -6.98 1.07
N PHE A 84 5.69 -7.64 1.67
CA PHE A 84 5.70 -7.97 3.09
C PHE A 84 6.92 -8.82 3.48
N SER A 85 7.18 -9.92 2.77
CA SER A 85 8.30 -10.81 3.11
C SER A 85 9.67 -10.17 2.91
N ASN A 86 9.76 -9.12 2.09
CA ASN A 86 10.98 -8.36 1.91
C ASN A 86 11.18 -7.30 3.01
N GLY A 87 10.18 -6.98 3.83
CA GLY A 87 10.30 -6.01 4.93
C GLY A 87 9.68 -4.66 4.65
N SER A 88 8.92 -4.52 3.55
CA SER A 88 8.05 -3.36 3.34
C SER A 88 6.87 -3.43 4.30
N THR A 89 6.59 -2.31 4.95
CA THR A 89 5.44 -2.15 5.86
C THR A 89 4.43 -1.14 5.35
N THR A 90 4.80 -0.35 4.34
CA THR A 90 3.91 0.64 3.72
C THR A 90 4.14 0.68 2.21
N LEU A 91 3.07 0.62 1.42
CA LEU A 91 3.13 0.62 -0.04
C LEU A 91 2.38 1.80 -0.64
N MET A 92 2.93 2.41 -1.67
CA MET A 92 2.21 3.38 -2.50
C MET A 92 1.90 2.77 -3.86
N MET A 93 0.62 2.62 -4.18
CA MET A 93 0.12 2.08 -5.45
C MET A 93 -0.55 3.15 -6.32
N GLY A 94 -0.95 2.81 -7.54
CA GLY A 94 -1.49 3.76 -8.53
C GLY A 94 -0.43 4.56 -9.27
N ASN A 95 0.79 4.02 -9.36
CA ASN A 95 1.92 4.66 -10.02
C ASN A 95 1.81 4.60 -11.55
N CYS A 96 2.67 5.35 -12.23
CA CYS A 96 2.77 5.37 -13.71
C CYS A 96 1.45 5.72 -14.44
N GLY A 97 0.46 6.24 -13.71
CA GLY A 97 -0.88 6.50 -14.22
C GLY A 97 -1.71 5.23 -14.46
N VAL A 98 -1.24 4.04 -14.09
CA VAL A 98 -1.93 2.77 -14.31
C VAL A 98 -2.45 2.19 -12.99
N GLY A 99 -3.55 1.44 -13.09
CA GLY A 99 -4.26 0.86 -11.95
C GLY A 99 -5.69 0.51 -12.34
N PHE A 100 -6.42 -0.06 -11.40
CA PHE A 100 -7.73 -0.68 -11.69
C PHE A 100 -8.92 0.10 -11.16
N ALA A 101 -8.75 1.36 -10.76
CA ALA A 101 -9.85 2.22 -10.31
C ALA A 101 -9.63 3.66 -10.78
N PRO A 102 -10.63 4.36 -11.33
CA PRO A 102 -11.98 3.86 -11.65
C PRO A 102 -11.95 2.75 -12.71
N CYS A 103 -12.91 1.82 -12.64
CA CYS A 103 -13.07 0.73 -13.60
C CYS A 103 -14.46 0.80 -14.22
N PRO A 104 -14.63 1.50 -15.35
CA PRO A 104 -15.91 1.56 -16.02
C PRO A 104 -16.37 0.17 -16.48
N ARG A 105 -17.68 -0.11 -16.41
CA ARG A 105 -18.23 -1.39 -16.90
C ARG A 105 -17.84 -1.68 -18.34
N GLY A 106 -17.35 -2.88 -18.60
CA GLY A 106 -16.95 -3.34 -19.92
C GLY A 106 -15.52 -2.92 -20.31
N GLU A 107 -14.81 -2.19 -19.45
CA GLU A 107 -13.43 -1.74 -19.68
C GLU A 107 -12.40 -2.54 -18.85
N GLU A 108 -12.82 -3.64 -18.22
CA GLU A 108 -11.97 -4.47 -17.35
C GLU A 108 -10.76 -4.99 -18.13
N LYS A 109 -11.00 -5.53 -19.33
CA LYS A 109 -9.95 -6.02 -20.22
C LYS A 109 -8.99 -4.91 -20.64
N THR A 110 -9.52 -3.73 -20.92
CA THR A 110 -8.73 -2.56 -21.32
C THR A 110 -7.74 -2.17 -20.22
N LEU A 111 -8.17 -2.14 -18.96
CA LEU A 111 -7.29 -1.82 -17.84
C LEU A 111 -6.22 -2.91 -17.60
N ILE A 112 -6.55 -4.18 -17.83
CA ILE A 112 -5.56 -5.26 -17.80
C ILE A 112 -4.49 -5.04 -18.88
N GLU A 113 -4.90 -4.77 -20.13
CA GLU A 113 -3.97 -4.53 -21.25
C GLU A 113 -3.08 -3.31 -21.00
N VAL A 114 -3.62 -2.25 -20.40
CA VAL A 114 -2.83 -1.07 -20.00
C VAL A 114 -1.79 -1.42 -18.94
N MET A 115 -2.16 -2.17 -17.90
CA MET A 115 -1.21 -2.59 -16.85
C MET A 115 -0.13 -3.51 -17.42
N GLU A 116 -0.52 -4.52 -18.20
CA GLU A 116 0.41 -5.47 -18.82
C GLU A 116 1.37 -4.76 -19.78
N GLY A 117 0.89 -3.78 -20.57
CA GLY A 117 1.72 -3.04 -21.51
C GLY A 117 2.73 -2.09 -20.87
N VAL A 118 2.46 -1.60 -19.65
CA VAL A 118 3.34 -0.64 -18.96
C VAL A 118 4.27 -1.33 -17.96
N GLU A 119 3.73 -2.28 -17.17
CA GLU A 119 4.41 -2.86 -16.00
C GLU A 119 4.76 -4.35 -16.18
N ASP A 120 4.44 -4.95 -17.34
CA ASP A 120 4.73 -6.36 -17.67
C ASP A 120 4.13 -7.36 -16.65
N ILE A 121 3.05 -6.96 -15.97
CA ILE A 121 2.31 -7.82 -15.05
C ILE A 121 1.43 -8.78 -15.88
N PRO A 122 1.53 -10.11 -15.67
CA PRO A 122 0.78 -11.07 -16.47
C PRO A 122 -0.74 -10.83 -16.43
N GLY A 123 -1.34 -10.56 -17.59
CA GLY A 123 -2.77 -10.26 -17.67
C GLY A 123 -3.67 -11.39 -17.15
N ALA A 124 -3.21 -12.64 -17.24
CA ALA A 124 -3.93 -13.80 -16.70
C ALA A 124 -4.11 -13.75 -15.17
N ALA A 125 -3.08 -13.30 -14.44
CA ALA A 125 -3.16 -13.17 -12.98
C ALA A 125 -4.16 -12.07 -12.58
N LEU A 126 -4.17 -10.97 -13.33
CA LEU A 126 -5.10 -9.85 -13.11
C LEU A 126 -6.55 -10.23 -13.47
N ALA A 127 -6.74 -10.97 -14.56
CA ALA A 127 -8.05 -11.44 -14.98
C ALA A 127 -8.69 -12.39 -13.96
N GLU A 128 -7.89 -13.25 -13.31
CA GLU A 128 -8.37 -14.21 -12.32
C GLU A 128 -8.49 -13.62 -10.91
N GLY A 129 -7.50 -12.82 -10.48
CA GLY A 129 -7.41 -12.35 -9.10
C GLY A 129 -8.29 -11.14 -8.79
N VAL A 130 -8.43 -10.20 -9.73
CA VAL A 130 -9.22 -8.98 -9.48
C VAL A 130 -10.71 -9.33 -9.45
N PRO A 131 -11.46 -8.89 -8.42
CA PRO A 131 -12.90 -9.11 -8.31
C PRO A 131 -13.67 -8.13 -9.22
N TRP A 132 -13.57 -8.35 -10.53
CA TRP A 132 -14.15 -7.47 -11.54
C TRP A 132 -15.65 -7.20 -11.31
N GLY A 133 -16.02 -5.92 -11.41
CA GLY A 133 -17.37 -5.43 -11.12
C GLY A 133 -17.64 -5.10 -9.64
N ALA A 134 -16.67 -5.26 -8.74
CA ALA A 134 -16.80 -4.86 -7.34
C ALA A 134 -16.79 -3.33 -7.13
N TRP A 135 -16.24 -2.57 -8.07
CA TRP A 135 -16.21 -1.11 -8.06
C TRP A 135 -16.28 -0.55 -9.48
N GLU A 136 -16.76 0.69 -9.61
CA GLU A 136 -16.71 1.47 -10.84
C GLU A 136 -15.97 2.79 -10.65
N SER A 137 -16.01 3.35 -9.44
CA SER A 137 -15.33 4.58 -9.04
C SER A 137 -14.11 4.32 -8.15
N PHE A 138 -13.25 5.34 -8.02
CA PHE A 138 -12.09 5.26 -7.13
C PHE A 138 -12.50 5.17 -5.65
N SER A 139 -13.56 5.88 -5.23
CA SER A 139 -14.08 5.80 -3.86
C SER A 139 -14.62 4.41 -3.53
N GLU A 140 -15.35 3.79 -4.45
CA GLU A 140 -15.83 2.40 -4.25
C GLU A 140 -14.69 1.40 -4.16
N TYR A 141 -13.59 1.63 -4.88
CA TYR A 141 -12.37 0.83 -4.73
C TYR A 141 -11.75 1.00 -3.35
N LEU A 142 -11.59 2.23 -2.85
CA LEU A 142 -11.12 2.44 -1.48
C LEU A 142 -12.06 1.81 -0.45
N ASP A 143 -13.36 1.92 -0.66
CA ASP A 143 -14.37 1.31 0.21
C ASP A 143 -14.28 -0.21 0.19
N TYR A 144 -14.00 -0.80 -0.96
CA TYR A 144 -13.79 -2.25 -1.09
C TYR A 144 -12.57 -2.73 -0.28
N LEU A 145 -11.51 -1.91 -0.22
CA LEU A 145 -10.29 -2.26 0.50
C LEU A 145 -10.39 -1.99 2.01
N GLN A 146 -11.05 -0.91 2.45
CA GLN A 146 -11.03 -0.49 3.87
C GLN A 146 -11.59 -1.54 4.84
N ASP A 147 -12.49 -2.40 4.38
CA ASP A 147 -13.17 -3.41 5.20
C ASP A 147 -12.32 -4.67 5.43
N ARG A 148 -11.06 -4.69 4.97
CA ARG A 148 -10.19 -5.87 4.97
C ARG A 148 -8.96 -5.65 5.85
N PRO A 149 -8.52 -6.68 6.60
CA PRO A 149 -7.26 -6.62 7.32
C PRO A 149 -6.09 -6.87 6.35
N TYR A 150 -5.01 -6.09 6.49
CA TYR A 150 -3.78 -6.26 5.71
C TYR A 150 -2.56 -6.40 6.62
N ALA A 151 -1.54 -7.12 6.14
CA ALA A 151 -0.27 -7.27 6.82
C ALA A 151 0.60 -6.00 6.77
N VAL A 152 0.32 -5.09 5.83
CA VAL A 152 1.05 -3.84 5.59
C VAL A 152 0.07 -2.68 5.40
N ASP A 153 0.52 -1.47 5.66
CA ASP A 153 -0.20 -0.25 5.30
C ASP A 153 -0.09 0.01 3.79
N PHE A 154 -1.04 0.75 3.22
CA PHE A 154 -0.92 1.23 1.85
C PHE A 154 -1.63 2.56 1.62
N GLY A 155 -1.21 3.27 0.59
CA GLY A 155 -1.90 4.41 0.02
C GLY A 155 -2.08 4.23 -1.49
N ALA A 156 -3.23 4.66 -2.01
CA ALA A 156 -3.56 4.58 -3.43
C ALA A 156 -3.53 5.97 -4.07
N GLN A 157 -2.79 6.11 -5.17
CA GLN A 157 -2.87 7.27 -6.06
C GLN A 157 -3.97 7.03 -7.11
N LEU A 158 -4.64 8.10 -7.56
CA LEU A 158 -5.61 7.99 -8.65
C LEU A 158 -4.86 7.79 -9.99
N PRO A 159 -5.01 6.63 -10.67
CA PRO A 159 -4.35 6.36 -11.94
C PRO A 159 -4.93 7.22 -13.06
N HIS A 160 -4.08 8.03 -13.70
CA HIS A 160 -4.49 8.92 -14.77
C HIS A 160 -5.07 8.19 -16.00
N SER A 161 -4.51 7.05 -16.39
CA SER A 161 -5.01 6.25 -17.53
C SER A 161 -6.41 5.71 -17.28
N ALA A 162 -6.67 5.21 -16.06
CA ALA A 162 -8.01 4.76 -15.65
C ALA A 162 -9.01 5.93 -15.61
N LEU A 163 -8.58 7.09 -15.10
CA LEU A 163 -9.37 8.32 -15.10
C LEU A 163 -9.72 8.80 -16.52
N ARG A 164 -8.74 8.79 -17.44
CA ARG A 164 -8.97 9.10 -18.86
C ARG A 164 -9.93 8.12 -19.49
N LEU A 165 -9.80 6.83 -19.21
CA LEU A 165 -10.70 5.81 -19.75
C LEU A 165 -12.15 6.04 -19.27
N GLN A 166 -12.34 6.38 -17.99
CA GLN A 166 -13.65 6.71 -17.42
C GLN A 166 -14.35 7.87 -18.13
N VAL A 167 -13.61 8.94 -18.45
CA VAL A 167 -14.18 10.16 -19.04
C VAL A 167 -14.22 10.10 -20.57
N MET A 168 -13.12 9.68 -21.20
CA MET A 168 -12.91 9.79 -22.64
C MET A 168 -13.22 8.48 -23.40
N ARG A 169 -13.31 7.33 -22.72
CA ARG A 169 -13.59 6.01 -23.33
C ARG A 169 -12.59 5.69 -24.45
N ASP A 170 -13.05 5.18 -25.59
CA ASP A 170 -12.24 4.89 -26.79
C ASP A 170 -11.30 6.02 -27.21
N ARG A 171 -11.64 7.29 -26.93
CA ARG A 171 -10.75 8.42 -27.24
C ARG A 171 -9.46 8.37 -26.42
N ALA A 172 -9.51 7.87 -25.17
CA ALA A 172 -8.31 7.66 -24.35
C ALA A 172 -7.37 6.64 -25.00
N LEU A 173 -7.91 5.52 -25.49
CA LEU A 173 -7.14 4.42 -26.09
C LEU A 173 -6.52 4.80 -27.43
N ARG A 174 -7.16 5.71 -28.17
CA ARG A 174 -6.63 6.28 -29.41
C ARG A 174 -5.64 7.43 -29.17
N HIS A 175 -5.29 7.69 -27.92
CA HIS A 175 -4.38 8.76 -27.50
C HIS A 175 -4.80 10.14 -28.02
N GLU A 176 -6.10 10.39 -28.16
CA GLU A 176 -6.59 11.71 -28.54
C GLU A 176 -6.36 12.71 -27.40
N ASP A 177 -6.20 13.99 -27.72
CA ASP A 177 -6.13 15.04 -26.71
C ASP A 177 -7.47 15.18 -25.96
N ALA A 178 -7.38 15.41 -24.66
CA ALA A 178 -8.53 15.72 -23.83
C ALA A 178 -9.10 17.09 -24.24
N THR A 179 -10.41 17.16 -24.41
CA THR A 179 -11.12 18.44 -24.59
C THR A 179 -11.18 19.21 -23.27
N ALA A 180 -11.61 20.48 -23.33
CA ALA A 180 -11.84 21.26 -22.12
C ALA A 180 -12.86 20.59 -21.18
N ASP A 181 -13.92 19.99 -21.74
CA ASP A 181 -14.96 19.30 -20.97
C ASP A 181 -14.41 18.03 -20.31
N ASP A 182 -13.57 17.26 -21.01
CA ASP A 182 -12.91 16.08 -20.42
C ASP A 182 -12.03 16.49 -19.23
N ILE A 183 -11.27 17.58 -19.36
CA ILE A 183 -10.39 18.07 -18.29
C ILE A 183 -11.20 18.52 -17.08
N ILE A 184 -12.33 19.20 -17.29
CA ILE A 184 -13.23 19.62 -16.21
C ILE A 184 -13.74 18.39 -15.46
N GLU A 185 -14.21 17.37 -16.17
CA GLU A 185 -14.75 16.17 -15.53
C GLU A 185 -13.67 15.32 -14.85
N MET A 186 -12.50 15.15 -15.48
CA MET A 186 -11.36 14.47 -14.85
C MET A 186 -10.90 15.20 -13.58
N SER A 187 -10.88 16.53 -13.59
CA SER A 187 -10.52 17.33 -12.41
C SER A 187 -11.53 17.14 -11.28
N ARG A 188 -12.83 17.12 -11.60
CA ARG A 188 -13.91 16.85 -10.63
C ARG A 188 -13.75 15.48 -9.96
N LEU A 189 -13.49 14.45 -10.76
CA LEU A 189 -13.27 13.08 -10.27
C LEU A 189 -11.98 12.97 -9.45
N ALA A 190 -10.91 13.66 -9.85
CA ALA A 190 -9.67 13.72 -9.10
C ALA A 190 -9.84 14.40 -7.74
N GLU A 191 -10.61 15.49 -7.67
CA GLU A 191 -10.94 16.15 -6.41
C GLU A 191 -11.77 15.22 -5.50
N GLN A 192 -12.70 14.44 -6.07
CA GLN A 192 -13.48 13.46 -5.33
C GLN A 192 -12.61 12.33 -4.76
N ALA A 193 -11.62 11.87 -5.52
CA ALA A 193 -10.70 10.81 -5.11
C ALA A 193 -9.76 11.21 -3.95
N ALA A 194 -9.53 12.50 -3.77
CA ALA A 194 -8.62 13.04 -2.74
C ALA A 194 -9.32 13.37 -1.41
N ARG A 195 -10.62 13.10 -1.28
CA ARG A 195 -11.45 13.38 -0.09
C ARG A 195 -11.71 12.11 0.71
#